data_AF-A0A9E2DVN7-F1
#
_entry.id   AF-A0A9E2DVN7-F1
#
_cell.length_a   1.000
_cell.length_b   1.000
_cell.length_c   1.000
_cell.angle_alpha   90.00
_cell.angle_beta   90.00
_cell.angle_gamma   90.00
#
_symmetry.space_group_name_H-M   'P 1'
#
loop_
_entity.id
_entity.type
_entity.pdbx_description
1 polymer ?
#
loop_
_entity_poly.entity_id
_entity_poly.type
_entity_poly.pdbx_seq_one_letter_code
_entity_poly.pdbx_strand_id
1 'polypeptide(L)'
;RAAQYGIKHHCWLCINPKESEDIGFAREVISIIPEFIECHTVLGIGEIGLNKNSKNELLILEEQLALAERLNQLVLVHTPHLEDKLKGTQLIMDAIENTSLQPNRVLIDHVEEHTVRSFLDRGYWAGMTLYPDSKCTPQRAADIIEMHGTERLWINSAGDWGPSDPLAVPKCQVELLSRGHSKSLIETISYDNPLTFLSKSGKFKVE
;
A
#
# COMPACT_ATOMS: atom_id res chain seq x y z
N ARG A 1 1.47 -3.93 22.78
CA ARG A 1 2.59 -4.89 22.54
C ARG A 1 3.77 -4.20 21.85
N ALA A 2 3.63 -3.67 20.62
CA ALA A 2 4.74 -3.01 19.89
C ALA A 2 5.48 -1.93 20.71
N ALA A 3 4.74 -1.08 21.43
CA ALA A 3 5.31 -0.02 22.28
C ALA A 3 6.26 -0.54 23.38
N GLN A 4 6.11 -1.79 23.86
CA GLN A 4 7.03 -2.37 24.85
C GLN A 4 8.44 -2.58 24.29
N TYR A 5 8.58 -2.60 22.97
CA TYR A 5 9.84 -2.74 22.24
C TYR A 5 10.27 -1.42 21.56
N GLY A 6 9.66 -0.29 21.93
CA GLY A 6 9.97 1.03 21.35
C GLY A 6 9.44 1.22 19.91
N ILE A 7 8.55 0.34 19.44
CA ILE A 7 7.97 0.43 18.09
C ILE A 7 6.65 1.18 18.16
N LYS A 8 6.57 2.32 17.46
CA LYS A 8 5.31 3.03 17.20
C LYS A 8 4.53 2.25 16.14
N HIS A 9 3.34 1.78 16.52
CA HIS A 9 2.48 1.00 15.64
C HIS A 9 1.35 1.86 15.12
N HIS A 10 1.18 1.86 13.80
CA HIS A 10 0.06 2.44 13.09
C HIS A 10 -0.66 1.34 12.30
N CYS A 11 -1.96 1.48 12.11
CA CYS A 11 -2.76 0.50 11.39
C CYS A 11 -3.66 1.15 10.34
N TRP A 12 -4.09 0.31 9.43
CA TRP A 12 -5.16 0.57 8.47
C TRP A 12 -6.37 -0.28 8.85
N LEU A 13 -7.59 0.19 8.53
CA LEU A 13 -8.82 -0.54 8.79
C LEU A 13 -9.49 -0.91 7.47
N CYS A 14 -9.87 -2.16 7.31
CA CYS A 14 -10.56 -2.65 6.12
C CYS A 14 -11.24 -4.00 6.36
N ILE A 15 -11.98 -4.45 5.36
CA ILE A 15 -12.16 -5.86 5.07
C ILE A 15 -11.21 -6.28 3.93
N ASN A 16 -10.50 -7.40 4.14
CA ASN A 16 -9.58 -7.96 3.14
C ASN A 16 -10.38 -8.47 1.92
N PRO A 17 -9.88 -8.33 0.67
CA PRO A 17 -10.59 -8.86 -0.51
C PRO A 17 -10.93 -10.35 -0.43
N LYS A 18 -10.09 -11.16 0.22
CA LYS A 18 -10.30 -12.62 0.30
C LYS A 18 -11.57 -12.98 1.06
N GLU A 19 -11.98 -12.10 1.97
CA GLU A 19 -13.20 -12.23 2.77
C GLU A 19 -14.40 -11.51 2.12
N SER A 20 -14.18 -10.77 1.02
CA SER A 20 -15.19 -9.93 0.37
C SER A 20 -16.17 -10.71 -0.51
N GLU A 21 -15.99 -12.02 -0.64
CA GLU A 21 -16.96 -12.90 -1.31
C GLU A 21 -18.26 -13.03 -0.50
N ASP A 22 -18.18 -12.95 0.83
CA ASP A 22 -19.36 -12.82 1.69
C ASP A 22 -19.72 -11.34 1.84
N ILE A 23 -20.60 -10.86 0.97
CA ILE A 23 -21.06 -9.46 0.95
C ILE A 23 -21.73 -9.07 2.28
N GLY A 24 -22.47 -10.00 2.90
CA GLY A 24 -23.16 -9.72 4.16
C GLY A 24 -22.16 -9.43 5.27
N PHE A 25 -21.21 -10.35 5.45
CA PHE A 25 -20.13 -10.20 6.41
C PHE A 25 -19.27 -8.96 6.13
N ALA A 26 -18.88 -8.73 4.86
CA ALA A 26 -18.08 -7.57 4.47
C ALA A 26 -18.77 -6.25 4.84
N ARG A 27 -20.09 -6.14 4.64
CA ARG A 27 -20.87 -4.95 5.02
C ARG A 27 -20.98 -4.76 6.52
N GLU A 28 -21.13 -5.84 7.29
CA GLU A 28 -21.09 -5.77 8.75
C GLU A 28 -19.75 -5.21 9.22
N VAL A 29 -18.63 -5.66 8.65
CA VAL A 29 -17.29 -5.13 8.96
C VAL A 29 -17.15 -3.66 8.53
N ILE A 30 -17.59 -3.29 7.33
CA ILE A 30 -17.55 -1.90 6.86
C ILE A 30 -18.35 -0.98 7.79
N SER A 31 -19.48 -1.45 8.34
CA SER A 31 -20.36 -0.65 9.19
C SER A 31 -19.72 -0.26 10.53
N ILE A 32 -18.77 -1.05 11.05
CA ILE A 32 -18.10 -0.78 12.33
C ILE A 32 -16.83 0.05 12.19
N ILE A 33 -16.21 0.12 11.00
CA ILE A 33 -14.97 0.89 10.76
C ILE A 33 -15.07 2.36 11.25
N PRO A 34 -16.18 3.11 11.01
CA PRO A 34 -16.31 4.49 11.48
C PRO A 34 -16.13 4.66 12.99
N GLU A 35 -16.44 3.64 13.81
CA GLU A 35 -16.29 3.71 15.27
C GLU A 35 -14.82 3.77 15.70
N PHE A 36 -13.93 3.22 14.88
CA PHE A 36 -12.50 3.10 15.18
C PHE A 36 -11.64 4.08 14.38
N ILE A 37 -12.17 4.74 13.36
CA ILE A 37 -11.38 5.58 12.46
C ILE A 37 -10.70 6.75 13.19
N GLU A 38 -11.30 7.27 14.27
CA GLU A 38 -10.75 8.36 15.08
C GLU A 38 -9.63 7.94 16.04
N CYS A 39 -9.32 6.64 16.12
CA CYS A 39 -8.20 6.18 16.93
C CYS A 39 -6.87 6.77 16.43
N HIS A 40 -6.04 7.21 17.38
CA HIS A 40 -4.81 7.97 17.14
C HIS A 40 -3.77 7.28 16.23
N THR A 41 -3.83 5.96 16.10
CA THR A 41 -2.89 5.16 15.30
C THR A 41 -3.49 4.67 13.98
N VAL A 42 -4.76 4.98 13.68
CA VAL A 42 -5.44 4.55 12.47
C VAL A 42 -5.19 5.54 11.34
N LEU A 43 -4.48 5.11 10.29
CA LEU A 43 -4.02 5.95 9.19
C LEU A 43 -5.10 6.22 8.13
N GLY A 44 -6.02 5.27 7.96
CA GLY A 44 -7.06 5.34 6.96
C GLY A 44 -7.64 3.97 6.62
N ILE A 45 -8.12 3.83 5.38
CA ILE A 45 -8.78 2.63 4.87
C ILE A 45 -7.78 1.79 4.05
N GLY A 46 -7.55 0.54 4.45
CA GLY A 46 -6.59 -0.36 3.81
C GLY A 46 -6.27 -1.59 4.64
N GLU A 47 -5.66 -2.64 4.10
CA GLU A 47 -5.39 -2.91 2.67
C GLU A 47 -6.66 -3.38 1.95
N ILE A 48 -7.19 -2.57 1.04
CA ILE A 48 -8.33 -2.91 0.18
C ILE A 48 -7.84 -3.32 -1.22
N GLY A 49 -8.65 -4.02 -2.00
CA GLY A 49 -8.23 -4.38 -3.35
C GLY A 49 -9.03 -5.54 -3.93
N LEU A 50 -8.39 -6.28 -4.82
CA LEU A 50 -8.94 -7.46 -5.49
C LEU A 50 -8.00 -8.64 -5.31
N ASN A 51 -8.54 -9.86 -5.24
CA ASN A 51 -7.75 -11.08 -5.16
C ASN A 51 -8.08 -12.04 -6.31
N LYS A 52 -9.36 -12.25 -6.63
CA LYS A 52 -9.86 -13.05 -7.76
C LYS A 52 -10.52 -12.21 -8.86
N ASN A 53 -10.56 -10.88 -8.72
CA ASN A 53 -11.24 -9.95 -9.62
C ASN A 53 -12.74 -10.29 -9.78
N SER A 54 -13.38 -10.77 -8.71
CA SER A 54 -14.80 -11.11 -8.74
C SER A 54 -15.67 -9.86 -8.66
N LYS A 55 -16.94 -9.99 -9.06
CA LYS A 55 -17.92 -8.88 -8.93
C LYS A 55 -18.14 -8.50 -7.46
N ASN A 56 -18.05 -9.46 -6.55
CA ASN A 56 -18.25 -9.24 -5.12
C ASN A 56 -17.06 -8.46 -4.54
N GLU A 57 -15.83 -8.86 -4.88
CA GLU A 57 -14.63 -8.12 -4.49
C GLU A 57 -14.65 -6.68 -5.01
N LEU A 58 -15.06 -6.47 -6.29
CA LEU A 58 -15.16 -5.12 -6.86
C LEU A 58 -16.22 -4.27 -6.15
N LEU A 59 -17.40 -4.83 -5.88
CA LEU A 59 -18.45 -4.14 -5.14
C LEU A 59 -17.96 -3.69 -3.75
N ILE A 60 -17.29 -4.58 -3.02
CA ILE A 60 -16.77 -4.27 -1.69
C ILE A 60 -15.59 -3.29 -1.74
N LEU A 61 -14.75 -3.35 -2.77
CA LEU A 61 -13.72 -2.34 -3.03
C LEU A 61 -14.35 -0.95 -3.21
N GLU A 62 -15.37 -0.82 -4.06
CA GLU A 62 -16.10 0.43 -4.29
C GLU A 62 -16.76 0.95 -3.01
N GLU A 63 -17.38 0.09 -2.20
CA GLU A 63 -17.97 0.47 -0.90
C GLU A 63 -16.91 0.98 0.09
N GLN A 64 -15.73 0.38 0.14
CA GLN A 64 -14.62 0.84 0.99
C GLN A 64 -13.98 2.14 0.47
N LEU A 65 -13.88 2.33 -0.84
CA LEU A 65 -13.43 3.58 -1.45
C LEU A 65 -14.41 4.73 -1.14
N ALA A 66 -15.72 4.48 -1.28
CA ALA A 66 -16.76 5.44 -0.91
C ALA A 66 -16.73 5.79 0.59
N LEU A 67 -16.43 4.81 1.45
CA LEU A 67 -16.21 5.06 2.87
C LEU A 67 -15.00 5.98 3.11
N ALA A 68 -13.88 5.70 2.44
CA ALA A 68 -12.67 6.51 2.55
C ALA A 68 -12.88 7.94 2.06
N GLU A 69 -13.61 8.12 0.95
CA GLU A 69 -14.01 9.43 0.42
C GLU A 69 -14.86 10.20 1.43
N ARG A 70 -15.95 9.58 1.92
CA ARG A 70 -16.87 10.18 2.89
C ARG A 70 -16.16 10.64 4.17
N LEU A 71 -15.18 9.86 4.62
CA LEU A 71 -14.43 10.13 5.85
C LEU A 71 -13.12 10.91 5.61
N ASN A 72 -12.83 11.30 4.36
CA ASN A 72 -11.59 11.97 3.95
C ASN A 72 -10.31 11.26 4.42
N GLN A 73 -10.28 9.93 4.38
CA GLN A 73 -9.16 9.12 4.87
C GLN A 73 -8.11 8.87 3.79
N LEU A 74 -6.91 8.47 4.20
CA LEU A 74 -5.95 7.88 3.26
C LEU A 74 -6.44 6.52 2.80
N VAL A 75 -5.99 6.12 1.61
CA VAL A 75 -6.29 4.80 1.05
C VAL A 75 -5.00 4.05 0.76
N LEU A 76 -4.96 2.80 1.21
CA LEU A 76 -3.95 1.82 0.84
C LEU A 76 -4.65 0.68 0.09
N VAL A 77 -4.28 0.52 -1.19
CA VAL A 77 -4.78 -0.53 -2.07
C VAL A 77 -3.67 -1.53 -2.34
N HIS A 78 -3.97 -2.82 -2.26
CA HIS A 78 -3.07 -3.87 -2.71
C HIS A 78 -3.49 -4.39 -4.08
N THR A 79 -2.50 -4.70 -4.93
CA THR A 79 -2.76 -5.30 -6.25
C THR A 79 -2.98 -6.82 -6.16
N PRO A 80 -3.75 -7.42 -7.10
CA PRO A 80 -3.99 -8.87 -7.13
C PRO A 80 -2.74 -9.68 -7.48
N HIS A 81 -2.82 -11.00 -7.23
CA HIS A 81 -1.78 -11.97 -7.58
C HIS A 81 -1.81 -12.38 -9.07
N LEU A 82 -0.69 -12.93 -9.54
CA LEU A 82 -0.13 -12.92 -10.90
C LEU A 82 -1.01 -13.31 -12.12
N GLU A 83 -2.07 -14.11 -11.98
CA GLU A 83 -2.76 -14.66 -13.17
C GLU A 83 -3.56 -13.61 -13.99
N ASP A 84 -3.95 -12.48 -13.40
CA ASP A 84 -4.71 -11.43 -14.11
C ASP A 84 -4.39 -10.01 -13.58
N LYS A 85 -3.11 -9.76 -13.27
CA LYS A 85 -2.64 -8.54 -12.58
C LYS A 85 -2.95 -7.25 -13.37
N LEU A 86 -2.84 -7.29 -14.69
CA LEU A 86 -3.13 -6.13 -15.55
C LEU A 86 -4.60 -5.74 -15.50
N LYS A 87 -5.52 -6.71 -15.64
CA LYS A 87 -6.96 -6.44 -15.58
C LYS A 87 -7.38 -5.97 -14.19
N GLY A 88 -6.91 -6.65 -13.14
CA GLY A 88 -7.20 -6.25 -11.76
C GLY A 88 -6.68 -4.85 -11.44
N THR A 89 -5.48 -4.51 -11.94
CA THR A 89 -4.92 -3.16 -11.85
C THR A 89 -5.80 -2.12 -12.52
N GLN A 90 -6.31 -2.40 -13.73
CA GLN A 90 -7.23 -1.50 -14.43
C GLN A 90 -8.55 -1.31 -13.66
N LEU A 91 -9.16 -2.41 -13.19
CA LEU A 91 -10.39 -2.34 -12.39
C LEU A 91 -10.21 -1.52 -11.12
N ILE A 92 -9.07 -1.66 -10.44
CA ILE A 92 -8.73 -0.86 -9.26
C ILE A 92 -8.62 0.62 -9.62
N MET A 93 -7.90 0.95 -10.69
CA MET A 93 -7.74 2.35 -11.12
C MET A 93 -9.08 2.97 -11.51
N ASP A 94 -9.89 2.25 -12.29
CA ASP A 94 -11.23 2.69 -12.70
C ASP A 94 -12.14 2.92 -11.48
N ALA A 95 -12.10 2.02 -10.48
CA ALA A 95 -12.86 2.16 -9.24
C ALA A 95 -12.44 3.39 -8.42
N ILE A 96 -11.13 3.69 -8.36
CA ILE A 96 -10.62 4.89 -7.70
C ILE A 96 -11.04 6.15 -8.47
N GLU A 97 -10.92 6.14 -9.80
CA GLU A 97 -11.28 7.26 -10.69
C GLU A 97 -12.79 7.59 -10.67
N ASN A 98 -13.64 6.63 -10.26
CA ASN A 98 -15.07 6.84 -10.01
C ASN A 98 -15.38 7.58 -8.69
N THR A 99 -14.36 7.87 -7.87
CA THR A 99 -14.48 8.65 -6.63
C THR A 99 -13.87 10.05 -6.79
N SER A 100 -14.11 10.93 -5.82
CA SER A 100 -13.43 12.24 -5.72
C SER A 100 -12.11 12.16 -4.93
N LEU A 101 -11.61 10.96 -4.63
CA LEU A 101 -10.34 10.78 -3.92
C LEU A 101 -9.19 11.41 -4.69
N GLN A 102 -8.37 12.18 -3.99
CA GLN A 102 -7.17 12.77 -4.58
C GLN A 102 -6.12 11.68 -4.82
N PRO A 103 -5.55 11.52 -6.04
CA PRO A 103 -4.57 10.47 -6.31
C PRO A 103 -3.38 10.48 -5.35
N ASN A 104 -2.94 11.67 -4.91
CA ASN A 104 -1.83 11.83 -3.97
C ASN A 104 -2.14 11.41 -2.51
N ARG A 105 -3.36 10.90 -2.23
CA ARG A 105 -3.81 10.30 -0.96
C ARG A 105 -4.05 8.78 -1.09
N VAL A 106 -3.78 8.21 -2.26
CA VAL A 106 -3.90 6.78 -2.53
C VAL A 106 -2.51 6.19 -2.73
N LEU A 107 -2.24 5.11 -2.00
CA LEU A 107 -1.06 4.28 -2.13
C LEU A 107 -1.46 2.95 -2.76
N ILE A 108 -0.76 2.58 -3.82
CA ILE A 108 -0.85 1.25 -4.42
C ILE A 108 0.37 0.43 -3.99
N ASP A 109 0.16 -0.62 -3.22
CA ASP A 109 1.22 -1.52 -2.77
C ASP A 109 1.35 -2.75 -3.69
N HIS A 110 2.50 -3.42 -3.56
CA HIS A 110 2.93 -4.57 -4.36
C HIS A 110 3.09 -4.24 -5.84
N VAL A 111 3.56 -3.02 -6.15
CA VAL A 111 3.85 -2.67 -7.53
C VAL A 111 5.01 -3.51 -8.07
N GLU A 112 4.94 -3.79 -9.37
CA GLU A 112 5.98 -4.49 -10.12
C GLU A 112 6.40 -3.63 -11.33
N GLU A 113 7.49 -4.01 -11.98
CA GLU A 113 8.14 -3.32 -13.09
C GLU A 113 7.14 -2.91 -14.20
N HIS A 114 6.20 -3.81 -14.51
CA HIS A 114 5.24 -3.60 -15.59
C HIS A 114 3.97 -2.82 -15.19
N THR A 115 3.81 -2.48 -13.89
CA THR A 115 2.61 -1.77 -13.37
C THR A 115 2.93 -0.42 -12.71
N VAL A 116 4.14 -0.27 -12.15
CA VAL A 116 4.53 0.94 -11.40
C VAL A 116 4.32 2.23 -12.20
N ARG A 117 4.69 2.24 -13.49
CA ARG A 117 4.58 3.43 -14.34
C ARG A 117 3.14 3.93 -14.47
N SER A 118 2.18 3.02 -14.68
CA SER A 118 0.78 3.41 -14.88
C SER A 118 0.15 4.04 -13.65
N PHE A 119 0.63 3.66 -12.45
CA PHE A 119 0.18 4.26 -11.20
C PHE A 119 0.83 5.63 -10.96
N LEU A 120 2.15 5.73 -11.18
CA LEU A 120 2.88 6.99 -10.99
C LEU A 120 2.40 8.10 -11.94
N ASP A 121 2.07 7.75 -13.19
CA ASP A 121 1.55 8.68 -14.21
C ASP A 121 0.16 9.23 -13.84
N ARG A 122 -0.61 8.50 -13.03
CA ARG A 122 -1.92 8.94 -12.50
C ARG A 122 -1.80 9.74 -11.20
N GLY A 123 -0.59 9.94 -10.68
CA GLY A 123 -0.35 10.71 -9.47
C GLY A 123 -0.52 9.93 -8.16
N TYR A 124 -0.65 8.60 -8.23
CA TYR A 124 -0.67 7.73 -7.05
C TYR A 124 0.72 7.60 -6.43
N TRP A 125 0.74 7.14 -5.16
CA TRP A 125 1.94 6.61 -4.52
C TRP A 125 2.08 5.12 -4.78
N ALA A 126 3.31 4.63 -4.81
CA ALA A 126 3.63 3.24 -5.11
C ALA A 126 4.55 2.63 -4.04
N GLY A 127 4.13 1.48 -3.51
CA GLY A 127 4.86 0.67 -2.53
C GLY A 127 5.48 -0.57 -3.18
N MET A 128 6.79 -0.72 -3.04
CA MET A 128 7.52 -1.93 -3.41
C MET A 128 7.67 -2.81 -2.17
N THR A 129 6.75 -3.76 -2.02
CA THR A 129 6.84 -4.77 -0.97
C THR A 129 7.92 -5.79 -1.27
N LEU A 130 8.95 -5.80 -0.43
CA LEU A 130 10.05 -6.74 -0.44
C LEU A 130 9.65 -8.01 0.31
N TYR A 131 9.67 -9.15 -0.38
CA TYR A 131 9.33 -10.44 0.20
C TYR A 131 10.08 -11.59 -0.51
N PRO A 132 10.67 -12.55 0.23
CA PRO A 132 11.60 -13.54 -0.34
C PRO A 132 11.05 -14.39 -1.51
N ASP A 133 9.79 -14.85 -1.41
CA ASP A 133 9.31 -15.93 -2.30
C ASP A 133 8.21 -15.52 -3.28
N SER A 134 7.51 -14.40 -3.06
CA SER A 134 6.26 -14.11 -3.80
C SER A 134 6.10 -12.65 -4.28
N LYS A 135 7.02 -11.74 -3.93
CA LYS A 135 6.90 -10.31 -4.26
C LYS A 135 8.21 -9.75 -4.84
N CYS A 136 8.52 -8.48 -4.56
CA CYS A 136 9.69 -7.80 -5.07
C CYS A 136 10.95 -8.26 -4.33
N THR A 137 12.06 -8.41 -5.05
CA THR A 137 13.39 -8.62 -4.46
C THR A 137 14.12 -7.29 -4.37
N PRO A 138 15.15 -7.17 -3.51
CA PRO A 138 16.04 -5.99 -3.50
C PRO A 138 16.55 -5.55 -4.88
N GLN A 139 16.96 -6.51 -5.71
CA GLN A 139 17.47 -6.26 -7.06
C GLN A 139 16.38 -5.70 -7.98
N ARG A 140 15.18 -6.30 -7.95
CA ARG A 140 14.02 -5.83 -8.72
C ARG A 140 13.58 -4.42 -8.29
N ALA A 141 13.58 -4.14 -6.99
CA ALA A 141 13.28 -2.82 -6.47
C ALA A 141 14.31 -1.78 -6.95
N ALA A 142 15.60 -2.13 -6.97
CA ALA A 142 16.65 -1.27 -7.53
C ALA A 142 16.43 -1.03 -9.03
N ASP A 143 16.09 -2.05 -9.81
CA ASP A 143 15.78 -1.91 -11.24
C ASP A 143 14.59 -0.96 -11.47
N ILE A 144 13.52 -1.07 -10.66
CA ILE A 144 12.36 -0.16 -10.71
C ILE A 144 12.79 1.28 -10.42
N ILE A 145 13.59 1.51 -9.37
CA ILE A 145 14.06 2.84 -8.99
C ILE A 145 14.93 3.46 -10.09
N GLU A 146 15.81 2.67 -10.72
CA GLU A 146 16.66 3.12 -11.83
C GLU A 146 15.83 3.52 -13.06
N MET A 147 14.74 2.80 -13.33
CA MET A 147 13.87 3.05 -14.49
C MET A 147 12.86 4.18 -14.27
N HIS A 148 12.38 4.38 -13.05
CA HIS A 148 11.24 5.26 -12.75
C HIS A 148 11.58 6.43 -11.82
N GLY A 149 12.78 6.46 -11.25
CA GLY A 149 13.17 7.45 -10.24
C GLY A 149 12.58 7.15 -8.87
N THR A 150 12.57 8.15 -8.00
CA THR A 150 12.13 8.02 -6.60
C THR A 150 10.85 8.79 -6.28
N GLU A 151 10.30 9.55 -7.23
CA GLU A 151 9.13 10.38 -6.97
C GLU A 151 7.91 9.50 -6.66
N ARG A 152 7.32 9.67 -5.47
CA ARG A 152 6.16 8.92 -4.98
C ARG A 152 6.35 7.39 -4.89
N LEU A 153 7.60 6.93 -4.77
CA LEU A 153 7.95 5.52 -4.72
C LEU A 153 8.70 5.18 -3.43
N TRP A 154 8.37 4.08 -2.76
CA TRP A 154 9.13 3.63 -1.59
C TRP A 154 9.21 2.11 -1.46
N ILE A 155 10.05 1.66 -0.53
CA ILE A 155 10.19 0.24 -0.17
C ILE A 155 9.57 -0.05 1.19
N ASN A 156 8.92 -1.20 1.31
CA ASN A 156 8.43 -1.77 2.57
C ASN A 156 8.65 -3.28 2.58
N SER A 157 8.47 -3.91 3.73
CA SER A 157 8.50 -5.37 3.88
C SER A 157 7.11 -5.89 4.23
N ALA A 158 6.78 -7.11 3.82
CA ALA A 158 5.62 -7.82 4.34
C ALA A 158 6.02 -8.70 5.54
N GLY A 159 5.47 -8.37 6.71
CA GLY A 159 5.58 -9.16 7.94
C GLY A 159 4.29 -9.93 8.20
N ASP A 160 4.04 -10.98 7.43
CA ASP A 160 2.84 -11.81 7.55
C ASP A 160 3.13 -13.16 8.23
N TRP A 161 2.18 -14.09 8.14
CA TRP A 161 2.29 -15.43 8.71
C TRP A 161 3.27 -16.36 7.97
N GLY A 162 3.82 -15.93 6.84
CA GLY A 162 4.81 -16.66 6.07
C GLY A 162 6.26 -16.38 6.51
N PRO A 163 7.26 -16.89 5.76
CA PRO A 163 8.69 -16.69 6.04
C PRO A 163 9.14 -15.25 5.71
N SER A 164 8.62 -14.29 6.48
CA SER A 164 8.95 -12.88 6.36
C SER A 164 10.40 -12.58 6.82
N ASP A 165 11.01 -11.57 6.19
CA ASP A 165 12.37 -11.12 6.51
C ASP A 165 12.34 -9.71 7.09
N PRO A 166 12.55 -9.54 8.41
CA PRO A 166 12.54 -8.21 9.05
C PRO A 166 13.70 -7.32 8.58
N LEU A 167 14.69 -7.88 7.88
CA LEU A 167 15.83 -7.14 7.31
C LEU A 167 15.65 -6.82 5.82
N ALA A 168 14.48 -7.08 5.22
CA ALA A 168 14.27 -6.89 3.79
C ALA A 168 14.56 -5.45 3.33
N VAL A 169 14.04 -4.44 4.06
CA VAL A 169 14.31 -3.02 3.77
C VAL A 169 15.81 -2.70 3.91
N PRO A 170 16.50 -2.98 5.04
CA PRO A 170 17.95 -2.81 5.14
C PRO A 170 18.77 -3.52 4.04
N LYS A 171 18.38 -4.74 3.65
CA LYS A 171 19.04 -5.48 2.56
C LYS A 171 18.89 -4.77 1.21
N CYS A 172 17.73 -4.18 0.94
CA CYS A 172 17.52 -3.34 -0.25
C CYS A 172 18.37 -2.06 -0.22
N GLN A 173 18.55 -1.44 0.94
CA GLN A 173 19.47 -0.31 1.07
C GLN A 173 20.92 -0.71 0.75
N VAL A 174 21.37 -1.89 1.19
CA VAL A 174 22.70 -2.43 0.86
C VAL A 174 22.85 -2.71 -0.63
N GLU A 175 21.83 -3.30 -1.26
CA GLU A 175 21.80 -3.51 -2.72
C GLU A 175 21.96 -2.17 -3.46
N LEU A 176 21.15 -1.16 -3.11
CA LEU A 176 21.23 0.17 -3.72
C LEU A 176 22.60 0.82 -3.55
N LEU A 177 23.20 0.72 -2.36
CA LEU A 177 24.57 1.20 -2.11
C LEU A 177 25.60 0.47 -2.98
N SER A 178 25.48 -0.85 -3.12
CA SER A 178 26.39 -1.66 -3.93
C SER A 178 26.35 -1.31 -5.42
N ARG A 179 25.20 -0.80 -5.88
CA ARG A 179 24.99 -0.28 -7.24
C ARG A 179 25.41 1.18 -7.42
N GLY A 180 25.91 1.83 -6.37
CA GLY A 180 26.42 3.21 -6.41
C GLY A 180 25.36 4.29 -6.20
N HIS A 181 24.15 3.94 -5.75
CA HIS A 181 23.12 4.94 -5.42
C HIS A 181 23.49 5.77 -4.20
N SER A 182 23.08 7.04 -4.19
CA SER A 182 23.42 7.99 -3.11
C SER A 182 22.65 7.68 -1.83
N LYS A 183 23.21 8.06 -0.67
CA LYS A 183 22.50 7.97 0.62
C LYS A 183 21.20 8.76 0.63
N SER A 184 21.18 9.93 -0.01
CA SER A 184 19.97 10.76 -0.11
C SER A 184 18.86 10.06 -0.87
N LEU A 185 19.17 9.39 -2.00
CA LEU A 185 18.20 8.59 -2.74
C LEU A 185 17.61 7.47 -1.86
N ILE A 186 18.48 6.78 -1.13
CA ILE A 186 18.08 5.67 -0.24
C ILE A 186 17.20 6.16 0.91
N GLU A 187 17.54 7.31 1.49
CA GLU A 187 16.74 7.98 2.52
C GLU A 187 15.37 8.39 1.98
N THR A 188 15.31 8.92 0.75
CA THR A 188 14.05 9.27 0.11
C THR A 188 13.11 8.08 -0.03
N ILE A 189 13.58 6.96 -0.57
CA ILE A 189 12.75 5.76 -0.80
C ILE A 189 12.49 4.94 0.47
N SER A 190 13.29 5.11 1.53
CA SER A 190 13.11 4.35 2.78
C SER A 190 12.39 5.13 3.87
N TYR A 191 12.41 6.47 3.80
CA TYR A 191 11.99 7.33 4.90
C TYR A 191 11.21 8.56 4.44
N ASP A 192 11.77 9.43 3.59
CA ASP A 192 11.11 10.72 3.28
C ASP A 192 9.77 10.52 2.56
N ASN A 193 9.70 9.58 1.63
CA ASN A 193 8.49 9.27 0.89
C ASN A 193 7.40 8.65 1.79
N PRO A 194 7.68 7.58 2.55
CA PRO A 194 6.73 7.08 3.55
C PRO A 194 6.29 8.17 4.54
N LEU A 195 7.21 8.97 5.06
CA LEU A 195 6.89 10.07 5.98
C LEU A 195 5.94 11.08 5.33
N THR A 196 6.24 11.50 4.11
CA THR A 196 5.44 12.47 3.35
C THR A 196 4.02 11.97 3.11
N PHE A 197 3.86 10.70 2.73
CA PHE A 197 2.54 10.13 2.51
C PHE A 197 1.77 9.90 3.81
N LEU A 198 2.37 9.17 4.76
CA LEU A 198 1.69 8.76 5.99
C LEU A 198 1.30 9.96 6.85
N SER A 199 2.08 11.05 6.83
CA SER A 199 1.76 12.29 7.55
C SER A 199 0.49 12.98 7.04
N LYS A 200 0.04 12.69 5.81
CA LYS A 200 -1.24 13.22 5.26
C LYS A 200 -2.47 12.69 6.00
N SER A 201 -2.32 11.68 6.86
CA SER A 201 -3.36 11.22 7.80
C SER A 201 -3.57 12.19 8.96
N GLY A 202 -2.59 13.06 9.25
CA GLY A 202 -2.55 13.88 10.47
C GLY A 202 -2.16 13.12 11.75
N LYS A 203 -2.03 11.78 11.67
CA LYS A 203 -1.83 10.88 12.82
C LYS A 203 -0.45 10.22 12.85
N PHE A 204 0.28 10.25 11.74
CA PHE A 204 1.65 9.75 11.66
C PHE A 204 2.66 10.85 12.01
N LYS A 205 3.50 10.59 13.02
CA LYS A 205 4.57 11.50 13.47
C LYS A 205 5.77 10.70 13.97
N VAL A 206 6.98 11.16 13.67
CA VAL A 206 8.23 10.49 14.06
C VAL A 206 8.75 10.94 15.44
N GLU A 207 8.30 12.11 15.93
CA GLU A 207 8.60 12.70 17.25
C GLU A 207 8.31 11.75 18.43
#